data_AF-A0A0Q9QLQ3-F1
#
_entry.id   AF-A0A0Q9QLQ3-F1
#
_cell.length_a   1.000
_cell.length_b   1.000
_cell.length_c   1.000
_cell.angle_alpha   90.00
_cell.angle_beta   90.00
_cell.angle_gamma   90.00
#
_symmetry.space_group_name_H-M   'P 1'
#
loop_
_entity.id
_entity.type
_entity.pdbx_description
1 polymer ?
#
loop_
_entity_poly.entity_id
_entity_poly.type
_entity_poly.pdbx_seq_one_letter_code
_entity_poly.pdbx_strand_id
1 'polypeptide(L)'
;MANNYKRFIHNQFEKAKSTASEFISSRSVEQEEDMIELDPRYVDQLKEIADLQHTTVQSIVNGLIAQYLASASYELTPISVDQKEANPLLYLDGICKQED
;
A
#
# COMPACT_ATOMS: atom_id res chain seq x y z
N MET A 1 24.30 -45.61 -21.61
CA MET A 1 23.12 -44.72 -21.67
C MET A 1 22.89 -43.85 -20.42
N ALA A 2 23.10 -44.34 -19.18
CA ALA A 2 22.71 -43.61 -17.95
C ALA A 2 23.43 -42.28 -17.64
N ASN A 3 24.70 -42.12 -18.06
CA ASN A 3 25.49 -40.93 -17.72
C ASN A 3 25.06 -39.67 -18.48
N ASN A 4 24.49 -39.82 -19.68
CA ASN A 4 24.02 -38.70 -20.49
C ASN A 4 22.71 -38.12 -19.95
N TYR A 5 21.85 -38.96 -19.37
CA TYR A 5 20.59 -38.54 -18.77
C TYR A 5 20.81 -37.74 -17.49
N LYS A 6 21.77 -38.16 -16.64
CA LYS A 6 22.17 -37.41 -15.44
C LYS A 6 22.70 -36.01 -15.78
N ARG A 7 23.51 -35.91 -16.85
CA ARG A 7 24.02 -34.63 -17.35
C ARG A 7 22.91 -33.75 -17.94
N PHE A 8 21.92 -34.34 -18.61
CA PHE A 8 20.77 -33.62 -19.15
C PHE A 8 19.90 -33.03 -18.04
N ILE A 9 19.54 -33.83 -17.02
CA ILE A 9 18.76 -33.36 -15.87
C ILE A 9 19.49 -32.23 -15.13
N HIS A 10 20.80 -32.38 -14.91
CA HIS A 10 21.58 -31.35 -14.25
C HIS A 10 21.58 -30.04 -15.04
N ASN A 11 21.71 -30.11 -16.36
CA ASN A 11 21.67 -28.93 -17.22
C ASN A 11 20.29 -28.25 -17.24
N GLN A 12 19.20 -29.01 -17.16
CA GLN A 12 17.86 -28.43 -17.05
C GLN A 12 17.61 -27.80 -15.68
N PHE A 13 18.12 -28.39 -14.61
CA PHE A 13 18.05 -27.82 -13.27
C PHE A 13 18.82 -26.49 -13.18
N GLU A 14 20.03 -26.42 -13.73
CA GLU A 14 20.81 -25.18 -13.77
C GLU A 14 20.12 -24.10 -14.62
N LYS A 15 19.53 -24.48 -15.77
CA LYS A 15 18.73 -23.55 -16.58
C LYS A 15 17.54 -23.01 -15.81
N ALA A 16 16.76 -23.88 -15.15
CA ALA A 16 15.62 -23.47 -14.34
C ALA A 16 16.05 -22.57 -13.17
N LYS A 17 17.18 -22.85 -12.54
CA LYS A 17 17.75 -22.03 -11.47
C LYS A 17 18.16 -20.65 -11.97
N SER A 18 18.84 -20.56 -13.12
CA SER A 18 19.19 -19.28 -13.74
C SER A 18 17.95 -18.48 -14.13
N THR A 19 16.95 -19.11 -14.76
CA THR A 19 15.70 -18.43 -15.15
C THR A 19 14.89 -17.98 -13.94
N ALA A 20 14.80 -18.79 -12.88
CA ALA A 20 14.14 -18.38 -11.64
C ALA A 20 14.90 -17.24 -10.94
N SER A 21 16.23 -17.30 -10.90
CA SER A 21 17.05 -16.23 -10.34
C SER A 21 16.92 -14.93 -11.12
N GLU A 22 16.82 -15.00 -12.45
CA GLU A 22 16.58 -13.84 -13.32
C GLU A 22 15.18 -13.26 -13.10
N PHE A 23 14.15 -14.12 -12.95
CA PHE A 23 12.78 -13.70 -12.66
C PHE A 23 12.62 -13.06 -11.26
N ILE A 24 13.36 -13.55 -10.26
CA ILE A 24 13.39 -12.97 -8.92
C ILE A 24 14.22 -11.68 -8.91
N SER A 25 15.32 -11.62 -9.68
CA SER A 25 16.19 -10.44 -9.76
C SER A 25 15.58 -9.31 -10.58
N SER A 26 14.76 -9.58 -11.60
CA SER A 26 13.99 -8.57 -12.32
C SER A 26 12.79 -8.06 -11.50
N ARG A 27 12.47 -8.76 -10.42
CA ARG A 27 11.58 -8.30 -9.35
C ARG A 27 12.41 -7.79 -8.17
N SER A 28 13.50 -7.07 -8.44
CA SER A 28 13.77 -5.89 -7.64
C SER A 28 12.52 -5.04 -7.77
N VAL A 29 11.62 -5.25 -6.81
CA VAL A 29 10.56 -4.33 -6.47
C VAL A 29 11.26 -2.99 -6.47
N GLU A 30 11.07 -2.22 -7.54
CA GLU A 30 11.16 -0.78 -7.43
C GLU A 30 10.23 -0.53 -6.27
N GLN A 31 10.82 -0.33 -5.09
CA GLN A 31 10.16 0.37 -4.03
C GLN A 31 9.89 1.71 -4.69
N GLU A 32 8.75 1.81 -5.38
CA GLU A 32 7.99 3.02 -5.45
C GLU A 32 7.82 3.38 -3.98
N GLU A 33 8.83 4.06 -3.42
CA GLU A 33 8.64 4.85 -2.23
C GLU A 33 7.46 5.71 -2.62
N ASP A 34 6.30 5.50 -1.99
CA ASP A 34 5.09 6.27 -2.28
C ASP A 34 5.43 7.75 -2.04
N MET A 35 5.83 8.43 -3.11
CA MET A 35 6.32 9.80 -3.07
C MET A 35 5.11 10.72 -3.10
N ILE A 36 4.91 11.45 -2.01
CA ILE A 36 3.90 12.51 -1.95
C ILE A 36 4.56 13.80 -2.41
N GLU A 37 4.08 14.34 -3.53
CA GLU A 37 4.48 15.66 -4.00
C GLU A 37 3.87 16.74 -3.10
N LEU A 38 4.73 17.60 -2.55
CA LEU A 38 4.32 18.77 -1.74
C LEU A 38 4.51 20.03 -2.57
N ASP A 39 3.62 21.00 -2.38
CA ASP A 39 3.77 22.32 -3.01
C ASP A 39 5.09 22.97 -2.51
N PRO A 40 5.99 23.38 -3.41
CA PRO A 40 7.29 23.93 -3.06
C PRO A 40 7.23 25.09 -2.07
N ARG A 41 6.14 25.87 -2.09
CA ARG A 41 5.95 27.04 -1.20
C ARG A 41 5.88 26.66 0.27
N TYR A 42 5.46 25.43 0.58
CA TYR A 42 5.34 24.94 1.96
C TYR A 42 6.54 24.12 2.40
N VAL A 43 7.40 23.67 1.47
CA VAL A 43 8.55 22.81 1.79
C VAL A 43 9.55 23.55 2.67
N ASP A 44 9.83 24.83 2.39
CA ASP A 44 10.78 25.62 3.18
C ASP A 44 10.26 25.85 4.61
N GLN A 45 8.97 26.15 4.76
CA GLN A 45 8.33 26.31 6.07
C GLN A 45 8.31 25.00 6.85
N LEU A 46 8.03 23.87 6.18
CA LEU A 46 8.05 22.56 6.81
C LEU A 46 9.44 22.16 7.28
N LYS A 47 10.50 22.54 6.53
CA LYS A 47 11.89 22.32 6.94
C LYS A 47 12.24 23.11 8.20
N GLU A 48 11.90 24.40 8.25
CA GLU A 48 12.16 25.22 9.44
C GLU A 48 11.48 24.65 10.70
N ILE A 49 10.24 24.17 10.56
CA ILE A 49 9.50 23.54 11.66
C ILE A 49 10.13 22.21 12.04
N ALA A 50 10.55 21.40 11.06
CA ALA A 50 11.23 20.13 11.29
C ALA A 50 12.53 20.33 12.08
N ASP A 51 13.33 21.32 11.68
CA ASP A 51 14.58 21.68 12.35
C ASP A 51 14.34 22.15 13.79
N LEU A 52 13.32 22.99 14.01
CA LEU A 52 12.93 23.47 15.34
C LEU A 52 12.47 22.33 16.26
N GLN A 53 11.74 21.36 15.70
CA GLN A 53 11.18 20.23 16.44
C GLN A 53 12.11 19.01 16.50
N HIS A 54 13.32 19.12 15.95
CA HIS A 54 14.27 18.00 15.80
C HIS A 54 13.62 16.74 15.19
N THR A 55 12.79 16.94 14.17
CA THR A 55 12.06 15.89 13.47
C THR A 55 12.28 16.00 11.96
N THR A 56 11.62 15.16 11.17
CA THR A 56 11.67 15.20 9.71
C THR A 56 10.38 15.77 9.12
N VAL A 57 10.47 16.37 7.93
CA VAL A 57 9.30 16.83 7.16
C VAL A 57 8.30 15.70 6.96
N GLN A 58 8.79 14.47 6.70
CA GLN A 58 7.95 13.28 6.59
C GLN A 58 7.15 13.01 7.86
N SER A 59 7.77 13.10 9.04
CA SER A 59 7.08 12.88 10.31
C SER A 59 5.99 13.93 10.56
N ILE A 60 6.24 15.19 10.17
CA ILE A 60 5.25 16.27 10.30
C ILE A 60 4.05 16.00 9.39
N VAL A 61 4.31 15.70 8.11
CA VAL A 61 3.26 15.44 7.12
C VAL A 61 2.43 14.22 7.52
N ASN A 62 3.08 13.12 7.92
CA ASN A 62 2.39 11.92 8.37
C ASN A 62 1.52 12.18 9.61
N GLY A 63 2.01 12.98 10.56
CA GLY A 63 1.24 13.38 11.74
C GLY A 63 0.00 14.20 11.36
N LEU A 64 0.13 15.10 10.40
CA LEU A 64 -0.96 15.95 9.91
C LEU A 64 -2.04 15.11 9.19
N ILE A 65 -1.61 14.15 8.37
CA ILE A 65 -2.50 13.20 7.70
C ILE A 65 -3.24 12.35 8.74
N ALA A 66 -2.52 11.79 9.73
CA ALA A 66 -3.13 10.98 10.78
C ALA A 66 -4.16 11.78 11.59
N GLN A 67 -3.85 13.03 11.92
CA GLN A 67 -4.77 13.92 12.63
C GLN A 67 -5.99 14.26 11.78
N TYR A 68 -5.82 14.54 10.49
CA TYR A 68 -6.92 14.78 9.57
C TYR A 68 -7.85 13.57 9.50
N LEU A 69 -7.29 12.37 9.31
CA LEU A 69 -8.06 11.12 9.25
C LEU A 69 -8.77 10.80 10.56
N ALA A 70 -8.15 11.09 11.72
CA ALA A 70 -8.79 10.91 13.02
C ALA A 70 -9.92 11.93 13.25
N SER A 71 -9.78 13.16 12.73
CA SER A 71 -10.81 14.21 12.81
C SER A 71 -11.93 14.05 11.79
N ALA A 72 -11.65 13.36 10.68
CA ALA A 72 -12.66 12.92 9.73
C ALA A 72 -13.47 11.82 10.40
N SER A 73 -14.43 12.21 11.24
CA SER A 73 -15.58 11.35 11.51
C SER A 73 -16.23 11.10 10.16
N TYR A 74 -15.90 9.98 9.53
CA TYR A 74 -16.73 9.41 8.49
C TYR A 74 -18.02 9.00 9.20
N GLU A 75 -18.89 9.98 9.46
CA GLU A 75 -20.28 9.71 9.72
C GLU A 75 -20.76 9.02 8.44
N LEU A 76 -20.80 7.69 8.50
CA LEU A 76 -21.54 6.89 7.56
C LEU A 76 -22.92 7.50 7.54
N THR A 77 -23.21 8.23 6.47
CA THR A 77 -24.48 8.92 6.33
C THR A 77 -25.56 7.86 6.54
N PRO A 78 -26.40 7.99 7.57
CA PRO A 78 -27.35 6.94 7.88
C PRO A 78 -28.27 6.76 6.69
N ILE A 79 -28.25 5.56 6.09
CA ILE A 79 -29.08 5.25 4.93
C ILE A 79 -30.54 5.41 5.35
N SER A 80 -31.25 6.32 4.69
CA SER A 80 -32.64 6.63 4.97
C SER A 80 -33.56 5.44 4.71
N VAL A 81 -34.74 5.43 5.35
CA VAL A 81 -35.74 4.36 5.14
C VAL A 81 -36.18 4.32 3.68
N ASP A 82 -36.43 5.48 3.07
CA ASP A 82 -36.84 5.59 1.67
C ASP A 82 -35.80 4.97 0.70
N GLN A 83 -34.51 5.15 0.98
CA GLN A 83 -33.43 4.52 0.20
C GLN A 83 -33.39 3.00 0.37
N LYS A 84 -33.72 2.49 1.57
CA LYS A 84 -33.78 1.05 1.84
C LYS A 84 -35.01 0.39 1.22
N GLU A 85 -36.12 1.10 1.15
CA GLU A 85 -37.32 0.64 0.43
C GLU A 85 -37.06 0.58 -1.09
N ALA A 86 -36.32 1.55 -1.64
CA ALA A 86 -35.91 1.54 -3.05
C ALA A 86 -34.85 0.47 -3.36
N ASN A 87 -33.98 0.14 -2.42
CA ASN A 87 -32.99 -0.92 -2.56
C ASN A 87 -32.88 -1.76 -1.26
N PRO A 88 -33.57 -2.91 -1.18
CA PRO A 88 -33.59 -3.73 0.02
C PRO A 88 -32.25 -4.40 0.35
N LEU A 89 -31.27 -4.41 -0.57
CA LEU A 89 -29.91 -4.89 -0.25
C LEU A 89 -29.19 -3.95 0.73
N LEU A 90 -29.61 -2.69 0.84
CA LEU A 90 -29.06 -1.73 1.79
C LEU A 90 -29.40 -2.03 3.26
N TYR A 91 -30.35 -2.94 3.53
CA TYR A 91 -30.55 -3.48 4.88
C TYR A 91 -29.39 -4.38 5.32
N LEU A 92 -28.66 -4.98 4.37
CA LEU A 92 -27.54 -5.88 4.66
C LEU A 92 -26.24 -5.13 4.94
N ASP A 93 -26.10 -3.90 4.45
CA ASP A 93 -24.93 -3.05 4.67
C ASP A 93 -24.63 -2.82 6.17
N GLY A 94 -25.68 -2.73 6.99
CA GLY A 94 -25.55 -2.65 8.45
C GLY A 94 -25.23 -3.97 9.16
N ILE A 95 -25.41 -5.12 8.51
CA ILE A 95 -25.21 -6.47 9.07
C ILE A 95 -23.84 -7.04 8.68
N CYS A 96 -23.28 -6.61 7.55
CA CYS A 96 -21.96 -7.04 7.07
C CYS A 96 -20.77 -6.28 7.67
N LYS A 97 -20.99 -5.39 8.66
CA LYS A 97 -19.88 -4.83 9.42
C LYS A 97 -19.22 -5.95 10.22
N GLN A 98 -18.12 -6.48 9.69
CA GLN A 98 -17.19 -7.32 10.44
C GLN A 98 -16.75 -6.52 11.66
N GLU A 99 -17.13 -7.01 12.84
CA GLU A 99 -16.43 -6.70 14.09
C GLU A 99 -15.04 -7.34 13.99
N ASP A 100 -14.00 -6.58 14.37
CA ASP A 100 -12.63 -7.09 14.53
C ASP A 100 -12.57 -8.23 15.57
#